data_AF-A0A9N9B473-F1
#
_entry.id   AF-A0A9N9B473-F1
#
_cell.length_a   1.000
_cell.length_b   1.000
_cell.length_c   1.000
_cell.angle_alpha   90.00
_cell.angle_beta   90.00
_cell.angle_gamma   90.00
#
_symmetry.space_group_name_H-M   'P 1'
#
loop_
_entity.id
_entity.type
_entity.pdbx_description
1 polymer ?
#
loop_
_entity_poly.entity_id
_entity_poly.type
_entity_poly.pdbx_seq_one_letter_code
_entity_poly.pdbx_strand_id
1 'polypeptide(L)'
;MEFLQELNEQQKQAVYEEHPRICVIAGPGCGKTKTLFNDIAILYRNNYLSTRLEQELVAQRIPYEILGSFKFIEREEIKDVLSFLRAVMYQDNLSLLRVLSLQEKIGARTIEKIEQNSEKEGISIYEYLNNFAAITNLNEEKIAAGQVDKISAVILKINKFKEKLEQKISLSTFLLSLLNDFNYWEHLKTRVNASEREKNVQQFLNIAQN
;
A
#
# COMPACT_ATOMS: atom_id res chain seq x y z
N MET A 1 -23.93 15.37 27.87
CA MET A 1 -24.17 14.18 28.74
C MET A 1 -25.60 14.22 29.30
N GLU A 2 -26.61 14.38 28.45
CA GLU A 2 -28.03 14.31 28.85
C GLU A 2 -28.59 12.89 28.65
N PHE A 3 -28.18 12.21 27.57
CA PHE A 3 -28.64 10.87 27.18
C PHE A 3 -28.38 9.76 28.22
N LEU A 4 -27.32 9.88 29.02
CA LEU A 4 -26.98 8.88 30.06
C LEU A 4 -28.03 8.81 31.18
N GLN A 5 -28.79 9.89 31.37
CA GLN A 5 -29.85 9.98 32.38
C GLN A 5 -31.11 9.21 31.96
N GLU A 6 -31.29 8.97 30.66
CA GLU A 6 -32.45 8.27 30.09
C GLU A 6 -32.26 6.74 30.03
N LEU A 7 -31.05 6.25 30.31
CA LEU A 7 -30.71 4.84 30.25
C LEU A 7 -31.14 4.08 31.51
N ASN A 8 -31.55 2.83 31.33
CA ASN A 8 -31.76 1.91 32.45
C ASN A 8 -30.41 1.36 32.98
N GLU A 9 -30.44 0.73 34.15
CA GLU A 9 -29.21 0.27 34.82
C GLU A 9 -28.40 -0.75 34.01
N GLN A 10 -29.07 -1.64 33.25
CA GLN A 10 -28.39 -2.60 32.38
C GLN A 10 -27.72 -1.91 31.18
N GLN A 11 -28.35 -0.90 30.61
CA GLN A 11 -27.81 -0.09 29.52
C GLN A 11 -26.63 0.75 29.99
N LYS A 12 -26.71 1.34 31.18
CA LYS A 12 -25.58 2.08 31.79
C LYS A 12 -24.38 1.16 32.01
N GLN A 13 -24.60 -0.06 32.50
CA GLN A 13 -23.53 -1.04 32.71
C GLN A 13 -22.80 -1.35 31.40
N ALA A 14 -23.51 -1.55 30.29
CA ALA A 14 -22.90 -1.79 28.99
C ALA A 14 -22.11 -0.58 28.45
N VAL A 15 -22.55 0.65 28.75
CA VAL A 15 -21.87 1.88 28.33
C VAL A 15 -20.61 2.16 29.14
N TYR A 16 -20.59 1.81 30.43
CA TYR A 16 -19.46 2.00 31.33
C TYR A 16 -18.54 0.77 31.45
N GLU A 17 -18.70 -0.23 30.59
CA GLU A 17 -17.96 -1.48 30.68
C GLU A 17 -16.49 -1.31 30.26
N GLU A 18 -15.55 -1.51 31.18
CA GLU A 18 -14.11 -1.33 30.95
C GLU A 18 -13.40 -2.58 30.38
N HIS A 19 -14.13 -3.66 30.13
CA HIS A 19 -13.54 -4.90 29.60
C HIS A 19 -13.15 -4.78 28.10
N PRO A 20 -12.05 -5.41 27.67
CA PRO A 20 -11.54 -5.30 26.30
C PRO A 20 -12.42 -5.97 25.23
N ARG A 21 -13.46 -6.70 25.64
CA ARG A 21 -14.45 -7.34 24.75
C ARG A 21 -15.83 -7.22 25.38
N ILE A 22 -16.72 -6.49 24.72
CA ILE A 22 -18.12 -6.34 25.13
C ILE A 22 -18.98 -7.16 24.19
N CYS A 23 -19.81 -8.05 24.75
CA CYS A 23 -20.85 -8.77 24.02
C CYS A 23 -22.19 -8.13 24.36
N VAL A 24 -22.77 -7.38 23.43
CA VAL A 24 -24.11 -6.81 23.60
C VAL A 24 -25.12 -7.80 23.02
N ILE A 25 -25.84 -8.51 23.89
CA ILE A 25 -26.93 -9.40 23.48
C ILE A 25 -28.21 -8.58 23.37
N ALA A 26 -28.62 -8.29 22.14
CA ALA A 26 -29.88 -7.66 21.83
C ALA A 26 -31.02 -8.71 21.87
N GLY A 27 -32.01 -8.50 22.72
CA GLY A 27 -33.18 -9.40 22.82
C GLY A 27 -34.13 -9.32 21.62
N PRO A 28 -35.12 -10.24 21.52
CA PRO A 28 -36.15 -10.17 20.49
C PRO A 28 -36.97 -8.88 20.65
N GLY A 29 -36.88 -7.97 19.67
CA GLY A 29 -37.53 -6.65 19.71
C GLY A 29 -36.62 -5.47 19.35
N CYS A 30 -35.31 -5.66 19.31
CA CYS A 30 -34.33 -4.62 18.96
C CYS A 30 -34.42 -4.10 17.52
N GLY A 31 -35.24 -4.73 16.66
CA GLY A 31 -35.58 -4.18 15.34
C GLY A 31 -36.56 -2.99 15.38
N LYS A 32 -37.17 -2.68 16.53
CA LYS A 32 -38.10 -1.54 16.70
C LYS A 32 -37.51 -0.37 17.49
N THR A 33 -36.47 -0.60 18.28
CA THR A 33 -35.74 0.46 18.96
C THR A 33 -34.63 0.94 18.02
N LYS A 34 -34.79 2.15 17.49
CA LYS A 34 -33.74 2.89 16.81
C LYS A 34 -32.58 3.15 17.80
N THR A 35 -31.73 2.16 18.06
CA THR A 35 -30.32 2.50 18.15
C THR A 35 -29.91 2.66 16.69
N LEU A 36 -29.98 3.89 16.18
CA LEU A 36 -29.55 4.14 14.81
C LEU A 36 -28.10 3.69 14.77
N PHE A 37 -27.73 2.78 13.87
CA PHE A 37 -26.32 2.42 13.69
C PHE A 37 -25.43 3.66 13.49
N ASN A 38 -26.03 4.76 13.03
CA ASN A 38 -25.44 6.10 12.94
C ASN A 38 -24.99 6.72 14.27
N ASP A 39 -25.50 6.25 15.41
CA ASP A 39 -25.14 6.72 16.75
C ASP A 39 -23.99 5.90 17.38
N ILE A 40 -23.51 4.88 16.67
CA ILE A 40 -22.42 4.00 17.13
C ILE A 40 -21.15 4.31 16.33
N ALA A 41 -20.11 4.76 17.03
CA ALA A 41 -18.77 4.92 16.46
C ALA A 41 -17.82 3.87 17.04
N ILE A 42 -17.18 3.08 16.16
CA ILE A 42 -16.14 2.11 16.56
C ILE A 42 -14.79 2.78 16.37
N LEU A 43 -14.12 3.12 17.47
CA LEU A 43 -12.78 3.71 17.46
C LEU A 43 -11.74 2.62 17.69
N TYR A 44 -10.78 2.51 16.76
CA TYR A 44 -9.65 1.59 16.88
C TYR A 44 -8.34 2.32 16.61
N ARG A 45 -7.26 1.80 17.21
CA ARG A 45 -5.96 2.45 17.20
C ARG A 45 -5.21 2.31 15.87
N ASN A 46 -5.35 1.16 15.20
CA ASN A 46 -4.58 0.81 14.01
C ASN A 46 -5.52 0.37 12.88
N ASN A 47 -5.32 0.87 11.66
CA ASN A 47 -6.19 0.58 10.52
C ASN A 47 -6.26 -0.91 10.14
N TYR A 48 -5.24 -1.73 10.44
CA TYR A 48 -5.33 -3.17 10.16
C TYR A 48 -6.43 -3.89 10.97
N LEU A 49 -6.88 -3.28 12.08
CA LEU A 49 -7.99 -3.81 12.88
C LEU A 49 -9.35 -3.64 12.17
N SER A 50 -9.45 -2.72 11.21
CA SER A 50 -10.69 -2.48 10.47
C SER A 50 -11.12 -3.73 9.69
N THR A 51 -10.19 -4.42 9.03
CA THR A 51 -10.52 -5.54 8.14
C THR A 51 -11.33 -6.65 8.82
N ARG A 52 -10.99 -7.01 10.07
CA ARG A 52 -11.75 -8.03 10.82
C ARG A 52 -13.11 -7.51 11.26
N LEU A 53 -13.19 -6.24 11.66
CA LEU A 53 -14.46 -5.60 12.02
C LEU A 53 -15.38 -5.53 10.81
N GLU A 54 -14.86 -5.09 9.66
CA GLU A 54 -15.58 -5.01 8.39
C GLU A 54 -16.12 -6.38 7.95
N GLN A 55 -15.30 -7.43 8.00
CA GLN A 55 -15.72 -8.80 7.68
C GLN A 55 -16.91 -9.25 8.54
N GLU A 56 -16.85 -8.98 9.85
CA GLU A 56 -17.93 -9.37 10.76
C GLU A 56 -19.19 -8.51 10.57
N LEU A 57 -19.03 -7.20 10.37
CA LEU A 57 -20.15 -6.29 10.09
C LEU A 57 -20.88 -6.68 8.80
N VAL A 58 -20.14 -7.08 7.76
CA VAL A 58 -20.70 -7.61 6.51
C VAL A 58 -21.45 -8.94 6.77
N ALA A 59 -20.83 -9.87 7.50
CA ALA A 59 -21.43 -11.17 7.82
C ALA A 59 -22.77 -11.01 8.56
N GLN A 60 -22.85 -10.05 9.48
CA GLN A 60 -24.05 -9.73 10.25
C GLN A 60 -25.01 -8.76 9.54
N ARG A 61 -24.68 -8.34 8.30
CA ARG A 61 -25.47 -7.38 7.49
C ARG A 61 -25.72 -6.06 8.22
N ILE A 62 -24.75 -5.60 9.01
CA ILE A 62 -24.81 -4.31 9.71
C ILE A 62 -24.26 -3.23 8.76
N PRO A 63 -25.02 -2.17 8.43
CA PRO A 63 -24.52 -1.07 7.62
C PRO A 63 -23.46 -0.29 8.39
N TYR A 64 -22.34 0.02 7.75
CA TYR A 64 -21.22 0.76 8.34
C TYR A 64 -20.56 1.68 7.31
N GLU A 65 -19.87 2.70 7.81
CA GLU A 65 -19.02 3.59 7.02
C GLU A 65 -17.64 3.68 7.69
N ILE A 66 -16.57 3.56 6.89
CA ILE A 66 -15.20 3.72 7.39
C ILE A 66 -14.75 5.15 7.14
N LEU A 67 -14.77 5.95 8.19
CA LEU A 67 -14.23 7.30 8.16
C LEU A 67 -12.69 7.24 8.21
N GLY A 68 -12.04 7.75 7.15
CA GLY A 68 -10.57 7.85 7.08
C GLY A 68 -9.86 6.76 6.28
N SER A 69 -10.58 5.89 5.57
CA SER A 69 -9.99 4.80 4.75
C SER A 69 -9.23 5.27 3.51
N PHE A 70 -9.44 6.52 3.06
CA PHE A 70 -8.65 7.14 1.98
C PHE A 70 -7.16 7.25 2.31
N LYS A 71 -6.78 7.20 3.60
CA LYS A 71 -5.38 7.20 4.02
C LYS A 71 -4.63 5.91 3.70
N PHE A 72 -5.31 4.80 3.37
CA PHE A 72 -4.62 3.53 3.14
C PHE A 72 -3.79 3.55 1.85
N ILE A 73 -4.38 3.93 0.72
CA ILE A 73 -3.67 4.05 -0.58
C ILE A 73 -2.67 5.21 -0.55
N GLU A 74 -2.93 6.24 0.27
CA GLU A 74 -2.06 7.41 0.36
C GLU A 74 -0.74 7.16 1.11
N ARG A 75 -0.67 6.10 1.91
CA ARG A 75 0.55 5.68 2.61
C ARG A 75 1.69 5.47 1.62
N GLU A 76 2.89 5.94 1.99
CA GLU A 76 4.05 5.86 1.11
C GLU A 76 4.40 4.42 0.75
N GLU A 77 4.31 3.48 1.70
CA GLU A 77 4.62 2.08 1.44
C GLU A 77 3.60 1.42 0.51
N ILE A 78 2.34 1.86 0.55
CA ILE A 78 1.30 1.36 -0.37
C ILE A 78 1.52 1.96 -1.76
N LYS A 79 1.89 3.25 -1.84
CA LYS A 79 2.30 3.88 -3.11
C LYS A 79 3.55 3.22 -3.72
N ASP A 80 4.50 2.77 -2.91
CA ASP A 80 5.67 2.02 -3.37
C ASP A 80 5.24 0.71 -4.03
N VAL A 81 4.42 -0.10 -3.33
CA VAL A 81 3.90 -1.38 -3.85
C VAL A 81 3.13 -1.17 -5.16
N LEU A 82 2.25 -0.16 -5.20
CA LEU A 82 1.51 0.19 -6.42
C LEU A 82 2.44 0.63 -7.55
N SER A 83 3.52 1.34 -7.24
CA SER A 83 4.49 1.78 -8.26
C SER A 83 5.30 0.61 -8.81
N PHE A 84 5.66 -0.39 -8.00
CA PHE A 84 6.25 -1.62 -8.53
C PHE A 84 5.31 -2.32 -9.53
N LEU A 85 4.03 -2.48 -9.17
CA LEU A 85 3.04 -3.10 -10.05
C LEU A 85 2.85 -2.30 -11.34
N ARG A 86 2.66 -0.98 -11.22
CA ARG A 86 2.44 -0.09 -12.36
C ARG A 86 3.65 0.02 -13.29
N ALA A 87 4.86 0.04 -12.74
CA ALA A 87 6.08 0.04 -13.53
C ALA A 87 6.17 -1.22 -14.43
N VAL A 88 5.71 -2.36 -13.92
CA VAL A 88 5.67 -3.62 -14.68
C VAL A 88 4.53 -3.65 -15.70
N MET A 89 3.34 -3.16 -15.34
CA MET A 89 2.16 -3.23 -16.22
C MET A 89 2.12 -2.14 -17.30
N TYR A 90 2.34 -0.89 -16.90
CA TYR A 90 2.07 0.30 -17.72
C TYR A 90 3.32 1.06 -18.13
N GLN A 91 4.49 0.73 -17.57
CA GLN A 91 5.76 1.38 -17.90
C GLN A 91 5.72 2.89 -17.68
N ASP A 92 4.89 3.36 -16.74
CA ASP A 92 4.70 4.79 -16.54
C ASP A 92 5.93 5.43 -15.87
N ASN A 93 6.29 6.61 -16.36
CA ASN A 93 7.47 7.36 -15.94
C ASN A 93 7.49 7.57 -14.41
N LEU A 94 6.38 8.01 -13.82
CA LEU A 94 6.32 8.32 -12.38
C LEU A 94 6.58 7.08 -11.50
N SER A 95 6.00 5.95 -11.86
CA SER A 95 6.18 4.69 -11.13
C SER A 95 7.61 4.17 -11.30
N LEU A 96 8.18 4.27 -12.50
CA LEU A 96 9.58 3.90 -12.76
C LEU A 96 10.56 4.73 -11.94
N LEU A 97 10.37 6.05 -11.91
CA LEU A 97 11.19 6.96 -11.10
C LEU A 97 11.08 6.63 -9.61
N ARG A 98 9.88 6.33 -9.12
CA ARG A 98 9.68 5.91 -7.73
C ARG A 98 10.42 4.60 -7.45
N VAL A 99 10.27 3.58 -8.30
CA VAL A 99 10.97 2.28 -8.16
C VAL A 99 12.49 2.45 -8.13
N LEU A 100 13.05 3.30 -9.01
CA LEU A 100 14.46 3.64 -9.04
C LEU A 100 14.90 4.33 -7.74
N SER A 101 14.12 5.28 -7.23
CA SER A 101 14.44 6.03 -6.00
C SER A 101 14.48 5.16 -4.73
N LEU A 102 13.82 4.00 -4.76
CA LEU A 102 13.84 3.03 -3.66
C LEU A 102 15.12 2.18 -3.65
N GLN A 103 15.92 2.20 -4.71
CA GLN A 103 17.14 1.41 -4.80
C GLN A 103 18.33 2.11 -4.16
N GLU A 104 19.17 1.33 -3.50
CA GLU A 104 20.40 1.86 -2.92
C GLU A 104 21.31 2.53 -3.96
N LYS A 105 21.90 3.67 -3.59
CA LYS A 105 22.84 4.45 -4.43
C LYS A 105 22.19 5.09 -5.68
N ILE A 106 20.87 5.06 -5.82
CA ILE A 106 20.15 5.89 -6.80
C ILE A 106 19.46 7.03 -6.04
N GLY A 107 20.07 8.21 -6.08
CA GLY A 107 19.56 9.40 -5.39
C GLY A 107 18.85 10.38 -6.34
N ALA A 108 18.29 11.45 -5.77
CA ALA A 108 17.55 12.48 -6.51
C ALA A 108 18.31 13.03 -7.73
N ARG A 109 19.63 13.28 -7.59
CA ARG A 109 20.45 13.77 -8.71
C ARG A 109 20.57 12.76 -9.86
N THR A 110 20.56 11.47 -9.58
CA THR A 110 20.59 10.43 -10.62
C THR A 110 19.24 10.34 -11.32
N ILE A 111 18.14 10.47 -10.56
CA ILE A 111 16.79 10.53 -11.10
C ILE A 111 16.63 11.74 -12.03
N GLU A 112 17.04 12.92 -11.58
CA GLU A 112 16.99 14.16 -12.36
C GLU A 112 17.75 14.02 -13.69
N LYS A 113 18.94 13.40 -13.67
CA LYS A 113 19.70 13.11 -14.90
C LYS A 113 18.97 12.18 -15.85
N ILE A 114 18.30 11.15 -15.32
CA ILE A 114 17.52 10.20 -16.14
C ILE A 114 16.36 10.94 -16.81
N GLU A 115 15.63 11.76 -16.05
CA GLU A 115 14.52 12.57 -16.58
C GLU A 115 15.01 13.52 -17.68
N GLN A 116 16.03 14.33 -17.39
CA GLN A 116 16.57 15.31 -18.34
C GLN A 116 17.11 14.65 -19.62
N ASN A 117 17.82 13.52 -19.51
CA ASN A 117 18.34 12.84 -20.68
C ASN A 117 17.23 12.18 -21.51
N SER A 118 16.21 11.58 -20.86
CA SER A 118 15.05 11.02 -21.57
C SER A 118 14.27 12.12 -22.33
N GLU A 119 14.14 13.30 -21.72
CA GLU A 119 13.49 14.46 -22.34
C GLU A 119 14.30 15.02 -23.50
N LYS A 120 15.64 15.14 -23.36
CA LYS A 120 16.54 15.55 -24.45
C LYS A 120 16.46 14.63 -25.66
N GLU A 121 16.32 13.32 -25.43
CA GLU A 121 16.17 12.31 -26.50
C GLU A 121 14.73 12.22 -27.03
N GLY A 122 13.75 12.84 -26.36
CA GLY A 122 12.34 12.82 -26.77
C GLY A 122 11.66 11.46 -26.61
N ILE A 123 12.18 10.59 -25.74
CA ILE A 123 11.69 9.23 -25.52
C ILE A 123 11.14 9.05 -24.09
N SER A 124 10.37 7.99 -23.88
CA SER A 124 9.88 7.67 -22.53
C SER A 124 11.03 7.25 -21.60
N ILE A 125 10.85 7.39 -20.29
CA ILE A 125 11.86 6.93 -19.31
C ILE A 125 12.06 5.42 -19.45
N TYR A 126 11.00 4.66 -19.69
CA TYR A 126 11.12 3.22 -19.93
C TYR A 126 12.03 2.90 -21.11
N GLU A 127 11.84 3.58 -22.25
CA GLU A 127 12.65 3.38 -23.45
C GLU A 127 14.10 3.80 -23.22
N TYR A 128 14.30 4.96 -22.60
CA TYR A 128 15.62 5.45 -22.19
C TYR A 128 16.35 4.43 -21.30
N LEU A 129 15.66 3.84 -20.33
CA LEU A 129 16.22 2.83 -19.43
C LEU A 129 16.53 1.49 -20.12
N ASN A 130 15.78 1.09 -21.15
CA ASN A 130 16.10 -0.11 -21.93
C ASN A 130 17.30 0.11 -22.84
N ASN A 131 17.45 1.31 -23.37
CA ASN A 131 18.58 1.69 -24.20
C ASN A 131 19.81 2.09 -23.37
N PHE A 132 19.69 2.11 -22.04
CA PHE A 132 20.65 2.72 -21.13
C PHE A 132 22.09 2.17 -21.25
N ALA A 133 22.24 0.86 -21.45
CA ALA A 133 23.54 0.22 -21.66
C ALA A 133 24.20 0.60 -23.01
N ALA A 134 23.40 0.94 -24.02
CA ALA A 134 23.88 1.49 -25.29
C ALA A 134 24.18 3.01 -25.18
N ILE A 135 23.39 3.72 -24.37
CA ILE A 135 23.44 5.19 -24.19
C ILE A 135 24.64 5.65 -23.34
N THR A 136 25.21 4.79 -22.49
CA THR A 136 26.37 5.17 -21.64
C THR A 136 27.59 5.68 -22.41
N ASN A 137 27.67 5.43 -23.72
CA ASN A 137 28.71 5.96 -24.59
C ASN A 137 28.41 7.37 -25.17
N LEU A 138 27.21 7.92 -24.98
CA LEU A 138 26.69 9.03 -25.80
C LEU A 138 26.33 10.33 -25.06
N ASN A 139 26.22 10.37 -23.72
CA ASN A 139 25.71 11.56 -23.02
C ASN A 139 26.73 12.28 -22.11
N GLU A 140 26.75 13.61 -22.20
CA GLU A 140 27.68 14.56 -21.56
C GLU A 140 27.55 14.62 -20.02
N GLU A 141 26.41 14.22 -19.47
CA GLU A 141 26.14 14.17 -18.03
C GLU A 141 26.29 12.76 -17.47
N LYS A 142 27.53 12.29 -17.35
CA LYS A 142 27.84 10.93 -16.92
C LYS A 142 27.14 10.57 -15.59
N ILE A 143 26.37 9.50 -15.63
CA ILE A 143 25.95 8.74 -14.44
C ILE A 143 27.12 7.82 -14.06
N ALA A 144 27.41 7.68 -12.78
CA ALA A 144 28.58 6.91 -12.34
C ALA A 144 28.41 5.42 -12.72
N ALA A 145 29.49 4.75 -13.15
CA ALA A 145 29.43 3.37 -13.63
C ALA A 145 28.74 2.41 -12.64
N GLY A 146 29.04 2.51 -11.34
CA GLY A 146 28.37 1.67 -10.32
C GLY A 146 26.89 1.98 -10.08
N GLN A 147 26.37 3.12 -10.57
CA GLN A 147 24.94 3.41 -10.61
C GLN A 147 24.30 2.84 -11.87
N VAL A 148 25.04 2.80 -12.98
CA VAL A 148 24.57 2.23 -14.25
C VAL A 148 24.20 0.76 -14.07
N ASP A 149 25.09 -0.04 -13.47
CA ASP A 149 24.82 -1.46 -13.24
C ASP A 149 23.55 -1.69 -12.43
N LYS A 150 23.29 -0.83 -11.43
CA LYS A 150 22.09 -0.91 -10.60
C LYS A 150 20.82 -0.53 -11.37
N ILE A 151 20.88 0.54 -12.17
CA ILE A 151 19.76 0.97 -13.02
C ILE A 151 19.44 -0.14 -14.04
N SER A 152 20.45 -0.70 -14.69
CA SER A 152 20.32 -1.83 -15.60
C SER A 152 19.71 -3.06 -14.92
N ALA A 153 20.11 -3.36 -13.67
CA ALA A 153 19.52 -4.46 -12.91
C ALA A 153 18.02 -4.24 -12.60
N VAL A 154 17.61 -2.99 -12.34
CA VAL A 154 16.19 -2.65 -12.14
C VAL A 154 15.37 -2.91 -13.39
N ILE A 155 15.79 -2.40 -14.55
CA ILE A 155 15.02 -2.57 -15.79
C ILE A 155 14.95 -4.05 -16.21
N LEU A 156 16.03 -4.81 -16.02
CA LEU A 156 16.04 -6.25 -16.26
C LEU A 156 15.01 -6.99 -15.38
N LYS A 157 14.92 -6.64 -14.09
CA LYS A 157 13.89 -7.19 -13.20
C LYS A 157 12.48 -6.81 -13.66
N ILE A 158 12.25 -5.55 -14.04
CA ILE A 158 10.94 -5.11 -14.55
C ILE A 158 10.53 -5.94 -15.77
N ASN A 159 11.43 -6.09 -16.75
CA ASN A 159 11.16 -6.86 -17.96
C ASN A 159 10.87 -8.34 -17.65
N LYS A 160 11.66 -8.96 -16.76
CA LYS A 160 11.42 -10.33 -16.26
C LYS A 160 10.06 -10.49 -15.59
N PHE A 161 9.60 -9.50 -14.82
CA PHE A 161 8.28 -9.56 -14.20
C PHE A 161 7.14 -9.26 -15.18
N LYS A 162 7.41 -8.49 -16.24
CA LYS A 162 6.45 -8.26 -17.32
C LYS A 162 6.12 -9.57 -18.04
N GLU A 163 7.11 -10.39 -18.33
CA GLU A 163 6.91 -11.74 -18.91
C GLU A 163 6.08 -12.66 -17.99
N LYS A 164 6.16 -12.46 -16.67
CA LYS A 164 5.37 -13.23 -15.70
C LYS A 164 3.91 -12.79 -15.61
N LEU A 165 3.53 -11.62 -16.11
CA LEU A 165 2.12 -11.18 -16.11
C LEU A 165 1.21 -12.11 -16.93
N GLU A 166 1.77 -12.79 -17.94
CA GLU A 166 1.03 -13.71 -18.80
C GLU A 166 0.73 -15.06 -18.11
N GLN A 167 1.36 -15.31 -16.95
CA GLN A 167 1.19 -16.54 -16.20
C GLN A 167 -0.04 -16.45 -15.30
N LYS A 168 -0.79 -17.55 -15.16
CA LYS A 168 -1.97 -17.65 -14.28
C LYS A 168 -1.57 -17.72 -12.79
N ILE A 169 -0.94 -16.67 -12.28
CA ILE A 169 -0.54 -16.51 -10.88
C ILE A 169 -1.50 -15.53 -10.19
N SER A 170 -1.84 -15.79 -8.93
CA SER A 170 -2.58 -14.83 -8.10
C SER A 170 -1.82 -13.50 -7.94
N LEU A 171 -2.55 -12.38 -7.92
CA LEU A 171 -1.98 -11.04 -7.73
C LEU A 171 -1.16 -10.94 -6.43
N SER A 172 -1.62 -11.52 -5.33
CA SER A 172 -0.90 -11.51 -4.06
C SER A 172 0.46 -12.21 -4.17
N THR A 173 0.51 -13.36 -4.85
CA THR A 173 1.73 -14.15 -5.03
C THR A 173 2.69 -13.45 -5.98
N PHE A 174 2.15 -12.85 -7.04
CA PHE A 174 2.92 -12.02 -7.96
C PHE A 174 3.59 -10.85 -7.22
N LEU A 175 2.80 -10.06 -6.47
CA LEU A 175 3.30 -8.92 -5.70
C LEU A 175 4.33 -9.35 -4.65
N LEU A 176 4.08 -10.43 -3.90
CA LEU A 176 5.05 -10.92 -2.91
C LEU A 176 6.39 -11.27 -3.57
N SER A 177 6.35 -11.96 -4.71
CA SER A 177 7.58 -12.30 -5.44
C SER A 177 8.30 -11.07 -6.01
N LEU A 178 7.55 -10.05 -6.44
CA LEU A 178 8.07 -8.77 -6.92
C LEU A 178 8.78 -8.01 -5.81
N LEU A 179 8.13 -7.82 -4.66
CA LEU A 179 8.70 -7.13 -3.50
C LEU A 179 9.97 -7.82 -2.98
N ASN A 180 10.00 -9.16 -3.00
CA ASN A 180 11.17 -9.94 -2.63
C ASN A 180 12.35 -9.72 -3.61
N ASP A 181 12.12 -9.81 -4.93
CA ASP A 181 13.19 -9.64 -5.93
C ASP A 181 13.77 -8.20 -5.90
N PHE A 182 12.95 -7.21 -5.55
CA PHE A 182 13.39 -5.82 -5.35
C PHE A 182 13.99 -5.52 -3.96
N ASN A 183 14.10 -6.51 -3.08
CA ASN A 183 14.56 -6.34 -1.69
C ASN A 183 13.79 -5.25 -0.92
N TYR A 184 12.50 -5.08 -1.21
CA TYR A 184 11.70 -3.99 -0.66
C TYR A 184 11.48 -4.14 0.85
N TRP A 185 11.41 -5.36 1.37
CA TRP A 185 11.31 -5.61 2.80
C TRP A 185 12.54 -5.13 3.58
N GLU A 186 13.74 -5.31 3.02
CA GLU A 186 14.96 -4.78 3.61
C GLU A 186 14.98 -3.24 3.55
N HIS A 187 14.52 -2.65 2.44
CA HIS A 187 14.33 -1.21 2.34
C HIS A 187 13.39 -0.69 3.43
N LEU A 188 12.26 -1.36 3.69
CA LEU A 188 11.30 -0.96 4.73
C LEU A 188 11.90 -0.97 6.14
N LYS A 189 12.79 -1.91 6.46
CA LYS A 189 13.46 -1.97 7.78
C LYS A 189 14.30 -0.75 8.07
N THR A 190 14.78 -0.05 7.04
CA THR A 190 15.56 1.20 7.21
C THR A 190 14.68 2.42 7.50
N ARG A 191 13.36 2.32 7.32
CA ARG A 191 12.42 3.43 7.46
C ARG A 191 11.94 3.59 8.92
N VAL A 192 11.55 4.80 9.27
CA VAL A 192 10.85 5.09 10.53
C VAL A 192 9.52 4.34 10.56
N ASN A 193 9.20 3.76 11.73
CA ASN A 193 8.02 2.91 11.96
C ASN A 193 7.96 1.67 11.06
N ALA A 194 9.11 1.04 10.77
CA ALA A 194 9.24 -0.12 9.89
C ALA A 194 8.20 -1.23 10.17
N SER A 195 8.00 -1.61 11.44
CA SER A 195 7.04 -2.67 11.81
C SER A 195 5.59 -2.34 11.42
N GLU A 196 5.19 -1.08 11.50
CA GLU A 196 3.84 -0.65 11.10
C GLU A 196 3.70 -0.66 9.58
N ARG A 197 4.71 -0.15 8.86
CA ARG A 197 4.73 -0.14 7.39
C ARG A 197 4.70 -1.57 6.83
N GLU A 198 5.46 -2.48 7.43
CA GLU A 198 5.46 -3.89 7.06
C GLU A 198 4.05 -4.51 7.21
N LYS A 199 3.38 -4.24 8.34
CA LYS A 199 1.99 -4.68 8.56
C LYS A 199 1.03 -4.11 7.53
N ASN A 200 1.21 -2.84 7.13
CA ASN A 200 0.38 -2.21 6.11
C ASN A 200 0.54 -2.88 4.74
N VAL A 201 1.78 -3.22 4.36
CA VAL A 201 2.04 -3.95 3.11
C VAL A 201 1.48 -5.37 3.17
N GLN A 202 1.64 -6.07 4.31
CA GLN A 202 1.02 -7.38 4.51
C GLN A 202 -0.52 -7.32 4.40
N GLN A 203 -1.14 -6.27 4.97
CA GLN A 203 -2.58 -6.03 4.82
C GLN A 203 -2.95 -5.84 3.34
N PHE A 204 -2.18 -5.06 2.58
CA PHE A 204 -2.40 -4.87 1.14
C PHE A 204 -2.31 -6.19 0.36
N LEU A 205 -1.32 -7.03 0.65
CA LEU A 205 -1.18 -8.34 0.03
C LEU A 205 -2.35 -9.28 0.34
N ASN A 206 -2.89 -9.23 1.57
CA ASN A 206 -4.07 -10.01 1.95
C ASN A 206 -5.34 -9.52 1.25
N ILE A 207 -5.48 -8.21 1.02
CA ILE A 207 -6.59 -7.66 0.23
C ILE A 207 -6.51 -8.18 -1.21
N ALA A 208 -5.30 -8.25 -1.79
CA ALA A 208 -5.06 -8.75 -3.15
C ALA A 208 -5.22 -10.28 -3.32
N GLN A 209 -5.52 -11.04 -2.25
CA GLN A 209 -5.82 -12.47 -2.34
C GLN A 209 -7.28 -12.77 -2.68
N ASN A 210 -8.19 -11.82 -2.41
CA ASN A 210 -9.63 -11.95 -2.62
C ASN A 210 -10.06 -11.25 -3.92
#